data_AF-A0A930JHE9-F1
#
_entry.id   AF-A0A930JHE9-F1
#
_cell.length_a   1.000
_cell.length_b   1.000
_cell.length_c   1.000
_cell.angle_alpha   90.00
_cell.angle_beta   90.00
_cell.angle_gamma   90.00
#
_symmetry.space_group_name_H-M   'P 1'
#
loop_
_entity.id
_entity.type
_entity.pdbx_description
1 polymer ?
#
loop_
_entity_poly.entity_id
_entity_poly.type
_entity_poly.pdbx_seq_one_letter_code
_entity_poly.pdbx_strand_id
1 'polypeptide(L)'
;HPDSDYSSFVGAYKPTTREITMRDLSGNPVIERGQILTEEKIVYEFVPQAFLQAYIAAWEKYAACDEGNPQRQFLVIEEINRGNCAQIFGDLFQLLDRNDRGFSDYPVKADADMRRYVAKALKGLSIPQAGAINSLYGGRDVVSEVLEGNILLLPSNLFIWATMNTSDQSLFPIDSAFKRRWDWSYMPISDAKKGYVIDVAGSRYDWWQFLEKINEKIENTTNSEDKKLGYFFCKAHGGVISAETFVGKVVFYLWNDVFKDYEFSDAIFDDTVDDGKLSFAKFYTEGEMKTKVRAEKVAQFLGNLGLTPLEESEEEYNGQVESTDTSENLRATWSVTERKRYDFWQAFLAYAQKNDEFKTYFGGTKKAGKDHWKNFYVSGADFYMSVVLKLWERAIALQVYFDRTTDTYYHLATQKKEIEAEMETTYEWRENPEKKSSTIIERVDNIDFEDKEHWTTIFDLIITRTLRMREVFVKYSKQ
;
A
#
# COMPACT_ATOMS: atom_id res chain seq x y z
N HIS A 1 16.08 15.29 10.99
CA HIS A 1 15.17 16.10 11.83
C HIS A 1 15.72 17.53 11.90
N PRO A 2 14.91 18.58 12.13
CA PRO A 2 15.40 19.95 12.30
C PRO A 2 16.48 20.11 13.37
N ASP A 3 16.33 19.38 14.47
CA ASP A 3 17.30 19.38 15.59
C ASP A 3 18.51 18.47 15.37
N SER A 4 18.63 17.84 14.19
CA SER A 4 19.81 17.06 13.86
C SER A 4 21.02 17.98 13.69
N ASP A 5 22.14 17.55 14.24
CA ASP A 5 23.42 18.24 14.27
C ASP A 5 24.57 17.26 13.96
N TYR A 6 25.81 17.76 13.98
CA TYR A 6 26.98 16.94 13.74
C TYR A 6 27.07 15.75 14.70
N SER A 7 26.81 15.99 16.00
CA SER A 7 26.92 14.99 17.06
C SER A 7 25.93 13.83 16.92
N SER A 8 24.70 14.12 16.48
CA SER A 8 23.64 13.13 16.24
C SER A 8 23.79 12.38 14.93
N PHE A 9 24.57 12.90 13.96
CA PHE A 9 24.85 12.23 12.70
C PHE A 9 26.14 11.40 12.73
N VAL A 10 27.19 11.95 13.35
CA VAL A 10 28.55 11.38 13.37
C VAL A 10 28.80 10.62 14.66
N GLY A 11 28.60 11.27 15.81
CA GLY A 11 28.91 10.73 17.13
C GLY A 11 29.38 11.79 18.10
N ALA A 12 29.26 11.49 19.39
CA ALA A 12 29.77 12.33 20.46
C ALA A 12 29.99 11.49 21.73
N TYR A 13 30.76 12.04 22.68
CA TYR A 13 30.86 11.46 24.02
C TYR A 13 29.54 11.61 24.76
N LYS A 14 29.01 10.50 25.24
CA LYS A 14 27.79 10.45 26.05
C LYS A 14 28.07 9.72 27.37
N PRO A 15 27.40 10.11 28.46
CA PRO A 15 27.44 9.34 29.69
C PRO A 15 26.76 7.99 29.45
N THR A 16 27.44 6.92 29.83
CA THR A 16 26.95 5.54 29.78
C THR A 16 27.21 4.87 31.12
N THR A 17 26.41 3.87 31.48
CA THR A 17 26.61 3.12 32.72
C THR A 17 27.41 1.87 32.43
N ARG A 18 28.46 1.62 33.19
CA ARG A 18 29.25 0.39 33.10
C ARG A 18 29.42 -0.22 34.48
N GLU A 19 29.20 -1.53 34.57
CA GLU A 19 29.58 -2.30 35.74
C GLU A 19 31.10 -2.38 35.85
N ILE A 20 31.64 -1.92 36.97
CA ILE A 20 33.05 -2.03 37.30
C ILE A 20 33.21 -2.90 38.54
N THR A 21 34.23 -3.75 38.53
CA THR A 21 34.59 -4.56 39.70
C THR A 21 35.06 -3.66 40.83
N MET A 22 34.41 -3.76 41.99
CA MET A 22 34.83 -3.05 43.19
C MET A 22 36.19 -3.60 43.65
N ARG A 23 37.10 -2.72 44.04
CA ARG A 23 38.43 -3.09 44.54
C ARG A 23 38.64 -2.52 45.95
N ASP A 24 39.28 -3.30 46.81
CA ASP A 24 39.69 -2.87 48.15
C ASP A 24 40.86 -1.86 48.10
N LEU A 25 41.27 -1.34 49.26
CA LEU A 25 42.40 -0.39 49.37
C LEU A 25 43.75 -0.96 48.90
N SER A 26 43.85 -2.28 48.76
CA SER A 26 45.04 -2.97 48.26
C SER A 26 44.93 -3.31 46.77
N GLY A 27 43.82 -2.95 46.10
CA GLY A 27 43.57 -3.17 44.68
C GLY A 27 42.98 -4.54 44.33
N ASN A 28 42.64 -5.39 45.31
CA ASN A 28 42.06 -6.70 45.07
C ASN A 28 40.54 -6.61 44.86
N PRO A 29 39.92 -7.45 44.00
CA PRO A 29 38.47 -7.49 43.85
C PRO A 29 37.76 -7.75 45.18
N VAL A 30 36.72 -6.98 45.49
CA VAL A 30 35.88 -7.20 46.67
C VAL A 30 35.01 -8.44 46.40
N ILE A 31 35.07 -9.41 47.29
CA ILE A 31 34.28 -10.65 47.19
C ILE A 31 33.30 -10.71 48.36
N GLU A 32 32.02 -10.80 48.06
CA GLU A 32 30.96 -10.99 49.05
C GLU A 32 30.19 -12.28 48.73
N ARG A 33 30.06 -13.18 49.72
CA ARG A 33 29.39 -14.50 49.56
C ARG A 33 29.89 -15.33 48.36
N GLY A 34 31.17 -15.21 48.02
CA GLY A 34 31.80 -15.93 46.91
C GLY A 34 31.57 -15.32 45.52
N GLN A 35 30.94 -14.15 45.43
CA GLN A 35 30.76 -13.41 44.17
C GLN A 35 31.59 -12.12 44.18
N ILE A 36 32.14 -11.78 43.02
CA ILE A 36 32.85 -10.51 42.83
C ILE A 36 31.80 -9.39 42.81
N LEU A 37 31.95 -8.42 43.70
CA LEU A 37 31.04 -7.29 43.78
C LEU A 37 31.34 -6.29 42.66
N THR A 38 30.30 -5.86 41.96
CA THR A 38 30.36 -4.82 40.93
C THR A 38 29.55 -3.61 41.37
N GLU A 39 29.99 -2.42 40.95
CA GLU A 39 29.22 -1.19 41.08
C GLU A 39 28.96 -0.60 39.70
N GLU A 40 27.78 0.01 39.54
CA GLU A 40 27.45 0.78 38.34
C GLU A 40 28.10 2.15 38.41
N LYS A 41 29.00 2.45 37.47
CA LYS A 41 29.65 3.76 37.35
C LYS A 41 29.31 4.43 36.04
N ILE A 42 29.01 5.73 36.10
CA ILE A 42 28.85 6.56 34.91
C ILE A 42 30.24 6.80 34.30
N VAL A 43 30.42 6.37 33.07
CA VAL A 43 31.63 6.59 32.27
C VAL A 43 31.25 7.33 30.98
N TYR A 44 32.12 8.22 30.53
CA TYR A 44 31.95 8.90 29.25
C TYR A 44 32.57 8.04 28.15
N GLU A 45 31.76 7.62 27.19
CA GLU A 45 32.22 6.88 26.02
C GLU A 45 31.74 7.57 24.74
N PHE A 46 32.57 7.50 23.70
CA PHE A 46 32.19 7.98 22.38
C PHE A 46 31.16 7.04 21.77
N VAL A 47 29.95 7.56 21.52
CA VAL A 47 28.86 6.79 20.92
C VAL A 47 28.75 7.15 19.44
N PRO A 48 29.16 6.26 18.52
CA PRO A 48 29.05 6.50 17.08
C PRO A 48 27.59 6.58 16.65
N GLN A 49 27.29 7.41 15.66
CA GLN A 49 25.96 7.52 15.06
C GLN A 49 25.98 7.02 13.60
N ALA A 50 24.86 7.21 12.89
CA ALA A 50 24.60 6.60 11.60
C ALA A 50 25.75 6.72 10.59
N PHE A 51 26.39 7.90 10.49
CA PHE A 51 27.51 8.11 9.56
C PHE A 51 28.71 7.24 9.92
N LEU A 52 29.22 7.32 11.16
CA LEU A 52 30.42 6.57 11.54
C LEU A 52 30.17 5.06 11.57
N GLN A 53 28.98 4.62 11.95
CA GLN A 53 28.61 3.20 11.88
C GLN A 53 28.67 2.68 10.43
N ALA A 54 28.09 3.42 9.48
CA ALA A 54 28.15 3.07 8.06
C ALA A 54 29.58 3.17 7.50
N TYR A 55 30.35 4.16 7.93
CA TYR A 55 31.74 4.36 7.54
C TYR A 55 32.62 3.16 7.93
N ILE A 56 32.56 2.74 9.19
CA ILE A 56 33.34 1.60 9.70
C ILE A 56 32.92 0.31 8.98
N ALA A 57 31.61 0.06 8.88
CA ALA A 57 31.10 -1.12 8.18
C ALA A 57 31.54 -1.18 6.70
N ALA A 58 31.65 -0.03 6.03
CA ALA A 58 32.13 0.02 4.66
C ALA A 58 33.60 -0.41 4.54
N TRP A 59 34.46 0.03 5.47
CA TRP A 59 35.88 -0.36 5.53
C TRP A 59 36.08 -1.82 5.94
N GLU A 60 35.27 -2.34 6.87
CA GLU A 60 35.26 -3.77 7.21
C GLU A 60 34.90 -4.65 6.00
N LYS A 61 33.87 -4.26 5.25
CA LYS A 61 33.50 -4.92 3.98
C LYS A 61 34.58 -4.79 2.91
N TYR A 62 35.33 -3.69 2.94
CA TYR A 62 36.47 -3.50 2.06
C TYR A 62 37.62 -4.45 2.40
N ALA A 63 37.95 -4.57 3.68
CA ALA A 63 38.96 -5.49 4.19
C ALA A 63 38.65 -6.96 3.89
N ALA A 64 37.37 -7.33 3.93
CA ALA A 64 36.90 -8.68 3.68
C ALA A 64 36.87 -9.07 2.18
N CYS A 65 37.20 -8.16 1.26
CA CYS A 65 37.19 -8.41 -0.18
C CYS A 65 38.61 -8.59 -0.70
N ASP A 66 38.87 -9.67 -1.45
CA ASP A 66 40.17 -9.91 -2.09
C ASP A 66 40.26 -9.33 -3.52
N GLU A 67 39.15 -9.23 -4.25
CA GLU A 67 39.12 -8.95 -5.69
C GLU A 67 38.68 -7.51 -6.07
N GLY A 68 38.76 -6.54 -5.15
CA GLY A 68 38.47 -5.14 -5.47
C GLY A 68 37.01 -4.85 -5.82
N ASN A 69 36.08 -5.76 -5.49
CA ASN A 69 34.64 -5.56 -5.58
C ASN A 69 33.97 -5.75 -4.21
N PRO A 70 34.18 -4.83 -3.26
CA PRO A 70 33.68 -4.99 -1.91
C PRO A 70 32.17 -4.85 -1.84
N GLN A 71 31.57 -5.54 -0.86
CA GLN A 71 30.13 -5.47 -0.66
C GLN A 71 29.69 -4.03 -0.42
N ARG A 72 28.61 -3.62 -1.08
CA ARG A 72 28.04 -2.28 -0.96
C ARG A 72 27.56 -2.02 0.48
N GLN A 73 27.81 -0.81 0.96
CA GLN A 73 27.28 -0.27 2.19
C GLN A 73 26.42 0.95 1.84
N PHE A 74 25.22 1.02 2.42
CA PHE A 74 24.30 2.13 2.18
C PHE A 74 24.08 2.91 3.46
N LEU A 75 24.08 4.23 3.34
CA LEU A 75 23.56 5.17 4.33
C LEU A 75 22.36 5.87 3.69
N VAL A 76 21.16 5.58 4.18
CA VAL A 76 19.93 6.19 3.68
C VAL A 76 19.55 7.36 4.59
N ILE A 77 19.42 8.55 4.03
CA ILE A 77 19.05 9.79 4.72
C ILE A 77 17.69 10.22 4.19
N GLU A 78 16.65 10.09 5.01
CA GLU A 78 15.32 10.58 4.64
C GLU A 78 15.20 12.08 4.91
N GLU A 79 14.57 12.79 3.96
CA GLU A 79 14.26 14.22 4.03
C GLU A 79 15.47 15.09 4.41
N ILE A 80 16.53 15.01 3.61
CA ILE A 80 17.84 15.64 3.89
C ILE A 80 17.76 17.15 4.14
N ASN A 81 16.81 17.85 3.52
CA ASN A 81 16.59 19.29 3.69
C ASN A 81 15.74 19.68 4.90
N ARG A 82 15.28 18.73 5.73
CA ARG A 82 14.64 19.07 7.01
C ARG A 82 15.63 19.47 8.09
N GLY A 83 16.92 19.22 7.91
CA GLY A 83 17.97 19.64 8.84
C GLY A 83 18.95 20.60 8.17
N ASN A 84 19.68 21.37 8.97
CA ASN A 84 20.74 22.24 8.47
C ASN A 84 21.92 21.38 7.98
N CYS A 85 21.96 21.12 6.66
CA CYS A 85 22.96 20.25 6.04
C CYS A 85 24.40 20.70 6.32
N ALA A 86 24.67 22.01 6.35
CA ALA A 86 26.00 22.53 6.62
C ALA A 86 26.45 22.23 8.06
N GLN A 87 25.54 22.37 9.03
CA GLN A 87 25.81 22.06 10.44
C GLN A 87 25.93 20.55 10.68
N ILE A 88 25.10 19.75 10.03
CA ILE A 88 25.07 18.29 10.19
C ILE A 88 26.33 17.65 9.62
N PHE A 89 26.72 18.02 8.40
CA PHE A 89 27.88 17.43 7.75
C PHE A 89 29.20 18.07 8.21
N GLY A 90 29.21 19.34 8.59
CA GLY A 90 30.45 20.05 8.94
C GLY A 90 31.51 19.83 7.86
N ASP A 91 32.75 19.55 8.25
CA ASP A 91 33.82 19.29 7.28
C ASP A 91 33.64 18.00 6.45
N LEU A 92 32.75 17.09 6.86
CA LEU A 92 32.50 15.84 6.14
C LEU A 92 31.88 16.05 4.76
N PHE A 93 31.30 17.23 4.48
CA PHE A 93 30.76 17.49 3.14
C PHE A 93 31.85 17.38 2.06
N GLN A 94 33.12 17.65 2.39
CA GLN A 94 34.25 17.55 1.45
C GLN A 94 34.49 16.11 0.99
N LEU A 95 34.17 15.14 1.85
CA LEU A 95 34.31 13.71 1.54
C LEU A 95 33.34 13.24 0.45
N LEU A 96 32.28 14.02 0.19
CA LEU A 96 31.26 13.69 -0.81
C LEU A 96 31.74 13.97 -2.23
N ASP A 97 32.80 14.76 -2.43
CA ASP A 97 33.44 14.89 -3.75
C ASP A 97 34.13 13.54 -4.08
N ARG A 98 33.71 12.86 -5.16
CA ARG A 98 34.16 11.50 -5.52
C ARG A 98 35.03 11.51 -6.77
N ASN A 99 36.12 10.74 -6.73
CA ASN A 99 36.97 10.48 -7.89
C ASN A 99 36.36 9.44 -8.85
N ASP A 100 37.00 9.23 -10.00
CA ASP A 100 36.56 8.27 -11.04
C ASP A 100 36.51 6.80 -10.56
N ARG A 101 37.16 6.48 -9.44
CA ARG A 101 37.13 5.16 -8.79
C ARG A 101 36.09 5.07 -7.67
N GLY A 102 35.33 6.14 -7.46
CA GLY A 102 34.30 6.26 -6.45
C GLY A 102 34.85 6.46 -5.04
N PHE A 103 36.12 6.76 -4.81
CA PHE A 103 36.60 7.17 -3.47
C PHE A 103 36.45 8.68 -3.27
N SER A 104 36.54 9.18 -2.04
CA SER A 104 36.60 10.63 -1.81
C SER A 104 37.84 11.22 -2.49
N ASP A 105 37.71 12.33 -3.20
CA ASP A 105 38.85 13.04 -3.79
C ASP A 105 39.76 13.61 -2.69
N TYR A 106 39.14 14.22 -1.67
CA TYR A 106 39.83 14.94 -0.62
C TYR A 106 39.62 14.27 0.73
N PRO A 107 40.65 13.71 1.37
CA PRO A 107 40.54 13.22 2.73
C PRO A 107 40.42 14.37 3.73
N VAL A 108 39.64 14.16 4.78
CA VAL A 108 39.42 15.14 5.87
C VAL A 108 40.18 14.67 7.11
N LYS A 109 40.81 15.57 7.85
CA LYS A 109 41.44 15.20 9.13
C LYS A 109 40.38 14.89 10.17
N ALA A 110 40.51 13.76 10.85
CA ALA A 110 39.64 13.45 11.98
C ALA A 110 40.05 14.29 13.19
N ASP A 111 39.08 14.77 13.97
CA ASP A 111 39.36 15.35 15.27
C ASP A 111 39.88 14.28 16.26
N ALA A 112 40.31 14.72 17.44
CA ALA A 112 40.94 13.84 18.42
C ALA A 112 40.05 12.67 18.87
N ASP A 113 38.74 12.89 18.98
CA ASP A 113 37.77 11.92 19.47
C ASP A 113 37.42 10.92 18.37
N MET A 114 37.11 11.41 17.17
CA MET A 114 36.90 10.56 15.99
C MET A 114 38.11 9.70 15.69
N ARG A 115 39.33 10.27 15.71
CA ARG A 115 40.57 9.52 15.48
C ARG A 115 40.70 8.34 16.44
N ARG A 116 40.52 8.58 17.74
CA ARG A 116 40.61 7.53 18.77
C ARG A 116 39.59 6.43 18.54
N TYR A 117 38.36 6.81 18.20
CA TYR A 117 37.29 5.85 17.95
C TYR A 117 37.55 5.03 16.69
N VAL A 118 37.85 5.68 15.56
CA VAL A 118 38.12 5.02 14.26
C VAL A 118 39.33 4.10 14.36
N ALA A 119 40.43 4.56 14.96
CA ALA A 119 41.63 3.74 15.17
C ALA A 119 41.35 2.50 16.03
N LYS A 120 40.49 2.64 17.05
CA LYS A 120 40.07 1.51 17.90
C LYS A 120 39.17 0.55 17.11
N ALA A 121 38.23 1.07 16.33
CA ALA A 121 37.26 0.29 15.57
C ALA A 121 37.90 -0.49 14.42
N LEU A 122 38.84 0.13 13.69
CA LEU A 122 39.54 -0.48 12.55
C LEU A 122 40.82 -1.22 12.96
N LYS A 123 41.08 -1.37 14.27
CA LYS A 123 42.31 -1.98 14.77
C LYS A 123 42.45 -3.42 14.27
N GLY A 124 43.56 -3.69 13.57
CA GLY A 124 43.87 -5.03 13.07
C GLY A 124 43.23 -5.38 11.73
N LEU A 125 42.48 -4.46 11.11
CA LEU A 125 42.09 -4.60 9.71
C LEU A 125 43.33 -4.50 8.81
N SER A 126 43.35 -5.32 7.78
CA SER A 126 44.27 -5.20 6.64
C SER A 126 43.45 -5.04 5.38
N ILE A 127 43.80 -4.06 4.54
CA ILE A 127 43.13 -3.83 3.26
C ILE A 127 44.00 -4.45 2.15
N PRO A 128 43.58 -5.57 1.53
CA PRO A 128 44.41 -6.25 0.53
C PRO A 128 44.80 -5.34 -0.65
N GLN A 129 43.93 -4.40 -1.02
CA GLN A 129 44.14 -3.48 -2.15
C GLN A 129 44.81 -2.15 -1.76
N ALA A 130 45.47 -2.08 -0.59
CA ALA A 130 46.05 -0.82 -0.09
C ALA A 130 46.95 -0.10 -1.10
N GLY A 131 47.81 -0.85 -1.82
CA GLY A 131 48.70 -0.27 -2.84
C GLY A 131 47.96 0.37 -4.02
N ALA A 132 46.86 -0.24 -4.47
CA ALA A 132 46.02 0.32 -5.53
C ALA A 132 45.31 1.60 -5.08
N ILE A 133 44.81 1.62 -3.84
CA ILE A 133 44.16 2.80 -3.25
C ILE A 133 45.19 3.93 -3.08
N ASN A 134 46.35 3.66 -2.48
CA ASN A 134 47.42 4.64 -2.26
C ASN A 134 47.92 5.26 -3.57
N SER A 135 47.93 4.50 -4.67
CA SER A 135 48.29 5.01 -6.00
C SER A 135 47.34 6.09 -6.51
N LEU A 136 46.06 6.08 -6.11
CA LEU A 136 45.10 7.14 -6.45
C LEU A 136 45.44 8.48 -5.80
N TYR A 137 46.23 8.47 -4.72
CA TYR A 137 46.60 9.66 -3.95
C TYR A 137 48.10 9.98 -4.08
N GLY A 138 48.66 9.74 -5.27
CA GLY A 138 50.06 10.06 -5.55
C GLY A 138 51.08 9.26 -4.73
N GLY A 139 50.71 8.06 -4.28
CA GLY A 139 51.56 7.18 -3.47
C GLY A 139 51.58 7.52 -1.97
N ARG A 140 50.78 8.50 -1.52
CA ARG A 140 50.53 8.72 -0.08
C ARG A 140 49.89 7.48 0.52
N ASP A 141 50.35 7.07 1.70
CA ASP A 141 49.80 5.90 2.41
C ASP A 141 48.48 6.24 3.12
N VAL A 142 47.48 6.61 2.32
CA VAL A 142 46.17 7.03 2.83
C VAL A 142 45.44 5.90 3.54
N VAL A 143 45.69 4.64 3.16
CA VAL A 143 45.04 3.50 3.79
C VAL A 143 45.52 3.34 5.22
N SER A 144 46.84 3.40 5.47
CA SER A 144 47.36 3.39 6.84
C SER A 144 46.84 4.58 7.65
N GLU A 145 46.81 5.78 7.06
CA GLU A 145 46.27 6.96 7.74
C GLU A 145 44.79 6.85 8.10
N VAL A 146 43.98 6.16 7.29
CA VAL A 146 42.57 5.85 7.59
C VAL A 146 42.46 4.83 8.72
N LEU A 147 43.24 3.74 8.67
CA LEU A 147 43.21 2.69 9.70
C LEU A 147 43.69 3.20 11.07
N GLU A 148 44.61 4.16 11.08
CA GLU A 148 45.06 4.88 12.27
C GLU A 148 44.09 5.99 12.71
N GLY A 149 43.02 6.24 11.93
CA GLY A 149 42.03 7.28 12.18
C GLY A 149 42.56 8.71 12.02
N ASN A 150 43.74 8.92 11.43
CA ASN A 150 44.31 10.26 11.23
C ASN A 150 43.51 11.07 10.21
N ILE A 151 42.95 10.38 9.21
CA ILE A 151 42.07 10.94 8.20
C ILE A 151 40.80 10.11 8.06
N LEU A 152 39.76 10.75 7.53
CA LEU A 152 38.57 10.12 7.01
C LEU A 152 38.62 10.14 5.49
N LEU A 153 38.26 9.02 4.88
CA LEU A 153 38.18 8.83 3.45
C LEU A 153 37.03 7.88 3.16
N LEU A 154 36.00 8.30 2.41
CA LEU A 154 34.89 7.39 2.13
C LEU A 154 35.33 6.37 1.06
N PRO A 155 35.20 5.05 1.34
CA PRO A 155 35.58 4.03 0.39
C PRO A 155 34.56 3.92 -0.75
N SER A 156 34.95 3.31 -1.88
CA SER A 156 34.11 3.25 -3.08
C SER A 156 32.83 2.42 -2.98
N ASN A 157 32.73 1.57 -1.96
CA ASN A 157 31.54 0.78 -1.66
C ASN A 157 30.53 1.48 -0.74
N LEU A 158 30.83 2.67 -0.21
CA LEU A 158 29.87 3.44 0.57
C LEU A 158 29.01 4.32 -0.34
N PHE A 159 27.72 4.05 -0.36
CA PHE A 159 26.70 4.80 -1.07
C PHE A 159 25.86 5.58 -0.05
N ILE A 160 25.69 6.88 -0.29
CA ILE A 160 24.79 7.71 0.50
C ILE A 160 23.59 8.05 -0.38
N TRP A 161 22.42 7.56 0.00
CA TRP A 161 21.17 7.85 -0.69
C TRP A 161 20.35 8.79 0.16
N ALA A 162 19.82 9.84 -0.45
CA ALA A 162 19.01 10.82 0.24
C ALA A 162 17.67 11.00 -0.45
N THR A 163 16.61 11.17 0.33
CA THR A 163 15.34 11.67 -0.18
C THR A 163 15.20 13.14 0.18
N MET A 164 14.54 13.88 -0.70
CA MET A 164 14.26 15.30 -0.51
C MET A 164 12.82 15.55 -0.91
N ASN A 165 12.07 16.19 -0.02
CA ASN A 165 10.81 16.81 -0.41
C ASN A 165 11.13 18.24 -0.89
N THR A 166 10.78 18.63 -2.11
CA THR A 166 11.18 19.93 -2.70
C THR A 166 10.32 21.12 -2.26
N SER A 167 9.46 20.88 -1.29
CA SER A 167 8.10 21.33 -1.40
C SER A 167 7.51 21.74 -0.04
N ASP A 168 8.04 21.21 1.04
CA ASP A 168 7.63 21.60 2.39
C ASP A 168 8.07 23.05 2.72
N GLN A 169 7.21 23.83 3.37
CA GLN A 169 7.47 25.24 3.70
C GLN A 169 8.55 25.41 4.78
N SER A 170 8.84 24.36 5.54
CA SER A 170 9.71 24.39 6.74
C SER A 170 11.13 23.83 6.50
N LEU A 171 11.62 23.91 5.26
CA LEU A 171 12.88 23.30 4.85
C LEU A 171 14.06 24.27 4.98
N PHE A 172 15.21 23.72 5.38
CA PHE A 172 16.46 24.48 5.36
C PHE A 172 16.97 24.63 3.92
N PRO A 173 17.38 25.83 3.51
CA PRO A 173 17.97 26.02 2.19
C PRO A 173 19.28 25.24 2.09
N ILE A 174 19.41 24.43 1.04
CA ILE A 174 20.67 23.77 0.73
C ILE A 174 21.49 24.68 -0.19
N ASP A 175 22.71 25.01 0.23
CA ASP A 175 23.64 25.80 -0.57
C ASP A 175 24.11 25.06 -1.84
N SER A 176 24.42 25.86 -2.86
CA SER A 176 24.93 25.43 -4.16
C SER A 176 26.15 24.51 -4.07
N ALA A 177 27.09 24.75 -3.15
CA ALA A 177 28.28 23.92 -2.98
C ALA A 177 27.91 22.53 -2.47
N PHE A 178 26.91 22.40 -1.59
CA PHE A 178 26.44 21.09 -1.15
C PHE A 178 25.67 20.39 -2.27
N LYS A 179 24.79 21.11 -2.99
CA LYS A 179 23.97 20.54 -4.07
C LYS A 179 24.78 19.85 -5.17
N ARG A 180 25.92 20.42 -5.59
CA ARG A 180 26.74 19.86 -6.68
C ARG A 180 27.44 18.53 -6.34
N ARG A 181 27.38 18.07 -5.09
CA ARG A 181 27.97 16.80 -4.61
C ARG A 181 27.01 15.62 -4.66
N TRP A 182 25.78 15.87 -5.10
CA TRP A 182 24.74 14.87 -5.20
C TRP A 182 24.35 14.70 -6.67
N ASP A 183 24.11 13.45 -7.05
CA ASP A 183 23.40 13.13 -8.28
C ASP A 183 21.89 13.23 -8.02
N TRP A 184 21.23 14.13 -8.74
CA TRP A 184 19.81 14.41 -8.56
C TRP A 184 18.97 13.57 -9.51
N SER A 185 17.94 12.91 -8.97
CA SER A 185 16.93 12.21 -9.76
C SER A 185 15.55 12.69 -9.33
N TYR A 186 14.82 13.32 -10.25
CA TYR A 186 13.45 13.78 -10.00
C TYR A 186 12.50 12.58 -10.02
N MET A 187 11.67 12.47 -8.99
CA MET A 187 10.67 11.41 -8.84
C MET A 187 9.26 12.01 -8.96
N PRO A 188 8.63 11.98 -10.14
CA PRO A 188 7.28 12.51 -10.32
C PRO A 188 6.24 11.66 -9.57
N ILE A 189 5.12 12.30 -9.25
CA ILE A 189 3.92 11.58 -8.82
C ILE A 189 3.49 10.63 -9.94
N SER A 190 3.32 9.37 -9.61
CA SER A 190 3.01 8.31 -10.56
C SER A 190 1.98 7.33 -10.00
N ASP A 191 1.25 6.69 -10.92
CA ASP A 191 0.30 5.65 -10.57
C ASP A 191 1.06 4.42 -10.04
N ALA A 192 0.78 4.04 -8.79
CA ALA A 192 1.33 2.82 -8.21
C ALA A 192 0.68 1.54 -8.75
N LYS A 193 -0.33 1.67 -9.63
CA LYS A 193 -1.08 0.59 -10.28
C LYS A 193 -1.68 -0.39 -9.26
N LYS A 194 -2.13 0.15 -8.12
CA LYS A 194 -2.77 -0.65 -7.05
C LYS A 194 -4.29 -0.73 -7.19
N GLY A 195 -4.88 0.04 -8.12
CA GLY A 195 -6.33 0.06 -8.37
C GLY A 195 -7.13 0.47 -7.13
N TYR A 196 -6.68 1.51 -6.43
CA TYR A 196 -7.40 2.03 -5.27
C TYR A 196 -8.68 2.71 -5.73
N VAL A 197 -9.74 2.55 -4.94
CA VAL A 197 -11.03 3.18 -5.19
C VAL A 197 -11.51 3.93 -3.95
N ILE A 198 -12.19 5.04 -4.15
CA ILE A 198 -12.91 5.77 -3.10
C ILE A 198 -14.33 5.20 -3.06
N ASP A 199 -14.79 4.70 -1.91
CA ASP A 199 -16.14 4.19 -1.72
C ASP A 199 -16.99 5.21 -0.95
N VAL A 200 -18.07 5.66 -1.59
CA VAL A 200 -19.01 6.63 -1.08
C VAL A 200 -20.41 6.03 -1.14
N ALA A 201 -20.84 5.42 -0.03
CA ALA A 201 -22.14 4.78 0.10
C ALA A 201 -22.47 3.76 -1.02
N GLY A 202 -21.47 2.98 -1.46
CA GLY A 202 -21.62 1.97 -2.51
C GLY A 202 -21.20 2.46 -3.90
N SER A 203 -21.16 3.78 -4.14
CA SER A 203 -20.59 4.37 -5.35
C SER A 203 -19.07 4.39 -5.26
N ARG A 204 -18.39 3.81 -6.25
CA ARG A 204 -16.93 3.74 -6.27
C ARG A 204 -16.35 4.71 -7.29
N TYR A 205 -15.24 5.36 -6.94
CA TYR A 205 -14.53 6.29 -7.82
C TYR A 205 -13.07 5.89 -7.92
N ASP A 206 -12.46 6.04 -9.09
CA ASP A 206 -11.05 5.71 -9.29
C ASP A 206 -10.15 6.72 -8.55
N TRP A 207 -9.25 6.20 -7.71
CA TRP A 207 -8.35 7.03 -6.91
C TRP A 207 -7.30 7.74 -7.77
N TRP A 208 -6.83 7.11 -8.85
CA TRP A 208 -5.81 7.72 -9.70
C TRP A 208 -6.40 8.88 -10.50
N GLN A 209 -7.58 8.70 -11.09
CA GLN A 209 -8.32 9.79 -11.75
C GLN A 209 -8.60 10.93 -10.78
N PHE A 210 -8.93 10.63 -9.52
CA PHE A 210 -9.07 11.66 -8.50
C PHE A 210 -7.77 12.45 -8.32
N LEU A 211 -6.65 11.77 -8.17
CA LEU A 211 -5.33 12.39 -8.00
C LEU A 211 -4.94 13.25 -9.21
N GLU A 212 -5.16 12.78 -10.43
CA GLU A 212 -4.89 13.55 -11.65
C GLU A 212 -5.66 14.87 -11.65
N LYS A 213 -6.98 14.80 -11.45
CA LYS A 213 -7.85 15.98 -11.50
C LYS A 213 -7.60 16.94 -10.34
N ILE A 214 -7.43 16.43 -9.13
CA ILE A 214 -7.18 17.31 -7.98
C ILE A 214 -5.79 17.94 -8.08
N ASN A 215 -4.75 17.22 -8.52
CA ASN A 215 -3.41 17.78 -8.63
C ASN A 215 -3.31 18.83 -9.75
N GLU A 216 -4.05 18.66 -10.85
CA GLU A 216 -4.21 19.70 -11.86
C GLU A 216 -4.86 20.95 -11.25
N LYS A 217 -5.91 20.77 -10.44
CA LYS A 217 -6.56 21.89 -9.77
C LYS A 217 -5.64 22.59 -8.77
N ILE A 218 -4.90 21.83 -7.98
CA ILE A 218 -3.93 22.35 -7.01
C ILE A 218 -2.87 23.20 -7.71
N GLU A 219 -2.32 22.71 -8.82
CA GLU A 219 -1.33 23.44 -9.60
C GLU A 219 -1.93 24.77 -10.11
N ASN A 220 -3.11 24.72 -10.73
CA ASN A 220 -3.73 25.91 -11.31
C ASN A 220 -4.10 26.99 -10.28
N THR A 221 -4.46 26.59 -9.05
CA THR A 221 -4.83 27.54 -8.01
C THR A 221 -3.61 28.04 -7.22
N THR A 222 -2.68 27.15 -6.90
CA THR A 222 -1.59 27.44 -5.96
C THR A 222 -0.24 27.73 -6.63
N ASN A 223 -0.05 27.31 -7.89
CA ASN A 223 1.24 27.25 -8.59
C ASN A 223 2.33 26.53 -7.76
N SER A 224 1.90 25.54 -7.00
CA SER A 224 2.66 24.92 -5.92
C SER A 224 2.66 23.41 -6.12
N GLU A 225 3.72 22.87 -6.74
CA GLU A 225 3.86 21.42 -6.94
C GLU A 225 3.92 20.65 -5.62
N ASP A 226 4.33 21.32 -4.54
CA ASP A 226 4.41 20.77 -3.19
C ASP A 226 3.11 20.34 -2.57
N LYS A 227 2.03 20.98 -2.98
CA LYS A 227 0.71 20.71 -2.43
C LYS A 227 0.05 19.51 -3.11
N LYS A 228 0.67 18.96 -4.16
CA LYS A 228 0.13 17.82 -4.90
C LYS A 228 0.16 16.54 -4.06
N LEU A 229 -0.87 15.74 -4.22
CA LEU A 229 -1.05 14.48 -3.53
C LEU A 229 -0.38 13.34 -4.31
N GLY A 230 0.52 12.63 -3.65
CA GLY A 230 1.07 11.37 -4.17
C GLY A 230 0.08 10.20 -4.02
N TYR A 231 0.32 9.10 -4.76
CA TYR A 231 -0.54 7.92 -4.76
C TYR A 231 -0.84 7.38 -3.34
N PHE A 232 0.16 7.38 -2.46
CA PHE A 232 0.05 6.84 -1.10
C PHE A 232 -0.39 7.86 -0.05
N PHE A 233 -0.79 9.07 -0.46
CA PHE A 233 -1.29 10.10 0.46
C PHE A 233 -2.44 9.57 1.34
N CYS A 234 -3.34 8.80 0.72
CA CYS A 234 -4.39 8.08 1.42
C CYS A 234 -4.18 6.56 1.27
N LYS A 235 -4.04 5.84 2.38
CA LYS A 235 -3.89 4.38 2.38
C LYS A 235 -5.25 3.72 2.31
N ALA A 236 -5.44 2.86 1.32
CA ALA A 236 -6.63 2.03 1.17
C ALA A 236 -6.55 0.75 2.03
N HIS A 237 -7.68 0.31 2.56
CA HIS A 237 -7.84 -0.99 3.22
C HIS A 237 -8.53 -1.95 2.24
N GLY A 238 -7.87 -3.04 1.86
CA GLY A 238 -8.40 -3.96 0.84
C GLY A 238 -8.57 -3.34 -0.55
N GLY A 239 -7.82 -2.27 -0.86
CA GLY A 239 -7.95 -1.51 -2.10
C GLY A 239 -9.07 -0.46 -2.09
N VAL A 240 -9.77 -0.30 -0.96
CA VAL A 240 -10.86 0.68 -0.81
C VAL A 240 -10.48 1.76 0.20
N ILE A 241 -10.74 3.02 -0.16
CA ILE A 241 -10.67 4.19 0.71
C ILE A 241 -12.11 4.52 1.10
N SER A 242 -12.45 4.38 2.38
CA SER A 242 -13.79 4.74 2.86
C SER A 242 -14.01 6.25 2.81
N ALA A 243 -15.27 6.68 2.72
CA ALA A 243 -15.64 8.10 2.80
C ALA A 243 -15.07 8.78 4.05
N GLU A 244 -15.06 8.11 5.21
CA GLU A 244 -14.49 8.64 6.46
C GLU A 244 -12.98 8.90 6.33
N THR A 245 -12.26 7.95 5.75
CA THR A 245 -10.81 8.07 5.55
C THR A 245 -10.49 9.15 4.52
N PHE A 246 -11.28 9.22 3.45
CA PHE A 246 -11.17 10.23 2.40
C PHE A 246 -11.40 11.63 2.97
N VAL A 247 -12.51 11.87 3.68
CA VAL A 247 -12.80 13.19 4.27
C VAL A 247 -11.74 13.56 5.31
N GLY A 248 -11.44 12.65 6.25
CA GLY A 248 -10.55 12.94 7.37
C GLY A 248 -9.08 13.18 6.99
N LYS A 249 -8.63 12.65 5.84
CA LYS A 249 -7.24 12.84 5.38
C LYS A 249 -7.13 13.76 4.17
N VAL A 250 -7.90 13.46 3.12
CA VAL A 250 -7.78 14.13 1.83
C VAL A 250 -8.48 15.47 1.88
N VAL A 251 -9.79 15.47 2.16
CA VAL A 251 -10.57 16.72 2.19
C VAL A 251 -10.05 17.67 3.28
N PHE A 252 -9.67 17.12 4.44
CA PHE A 252 -9.05 17.92 5.52
C PHE A 252 -7.77 18.62 5.07
N TYR A 253 -6.86 17.93 4.39
CA TYR A 253 -5.62 18.50 3.86
C TYR A 253 -5.89 19.56 2.78
N LEU A 254 -6.78 19.25 1.84
CA LEU A 254 -7.19 20.20 0.81
C LEU A 254 -7.75 21.47 1.45
N TRP A 255 -8.56 21.32 2.50
CA TRP A 255 -9.15 22.44 3.21
C TRP A 255 -8.13 23.28 3.98
N ASN A 256 -7.30 22.65 4.82
CA ASN A 256 -6.44 23.37 5.77
C ASN A 256 -5.08 23.80 5.21
N ASP A 257 -4.51 23.05 4.27
CA ASP A 257 -3.14 23.26 3.82
C ASP A 257 -3.08 23.80 2.39
N VAL A 258 -4.00 23.34 1.54
CA VAL A 258 -3.99 23.70 0.12
C VAL A 258 -4.77 24.98 -0.15
N PHE A 259 -6.08 24.97 0.12
CA PHE A 259 -7.02 26.00 -0.33
C PHE A 259 -7.37 27.06 0.73
N LYS A 260 -6.85 26.97 1.96
CA LYS A 260 -7.14 27.91 3.06
C LYS A 260 -6.97 29.39 2.71
N ASP A 261 -6.00 29.71 1.84
CA ASP A 261 -5.63 31.08 1.48
C ASP A 261 -6.33 31.57 0.19
N TYR A 262 -7.20 30.74 -0.42
CA TYR A 262 -7.81 30.98 -1.73
C TYR A 262 -9.34 31.13 -1.68
N GLU A 263 -9.87 31.45 -0.50
CA GLU A 263 -11.29 31.75 -0.22
C GLU A 263 -12.29 30.65 -0.63
N PHE A 264 -11.81 29.44 -0.95
CA PHE A 264 -12.63 28.33 -1.46
C PHE A 264 -13.55 28.74 -2.62
N SER A 265 -13.12 29.74 -3.41
CA SER A 265 -13.89 30.30 -4.53
C SER A 265 -14.06 29.32 -5.69
N ASP A 266 -13.25 28.27 -5.71
CA ASP A 266 -13.28 27.25 -6.74
C ASP A 266 -14.59 26.45 -6.75
N ALA A 267 -15.05 26.09 -7.97
CA ALA A 267 -16.27 25.35 -8.21
C ALA A 267 -16.27 23.94 -7.60
N ILE A 268 -15.09 23.35 -7.32
CA ILE A 268 -15.02 22.05 -6.63
C ILE A 268 -15.70 22.09 -5.25
N PHE A 269 -15.73 23.27 -4.61
CA PHE A 269 -16.38 23.49 -3.33
C PHE A 269 -17.79 24.05 -3.44
N ASP A 270 -18.42 24.09 -4.63
CA ASP A 270 -19.81 24.56 -4.75
C ASP A 270 -20.79 23.57 -4.10
N ASP A 271 -21.69 24.09 -3.26
CA ASP A 271 -22.76 23.33 -2.63
C ASP A 271 -24.10 23.66 -3.30
N THR A 272 -24.44 22.87 -4.31
CA THR A 272 -25.70 22.95 -5.06
C THR A 272 -26.94 22.50 -4.26
N VAL A 273 -26.77 21.90 -3.08
CA VAL A 273 -27.90 21.38 -2.27
C VAL A 273 -28.33 22.39 -1.23
N ASP A 274 -27.37 22.95 -0.47
CA ASP A 274 -27.66 23.89 0.63
C ASP A 274 -27.40 25.36 0.23
N ASP A 275 -27.07 25.62 -1.03
CA ASP A 275 -26.62 26.91 -1.58
C ASP A 275 -25.30 27.42 -0.91
N GLY A 276 -24.40 28.01 -1.69
CA GLY A 276 -23.08 28.45 -1.22
C GLY A 276 -21.95 27.42 -1.37
N LYS A 277 -21.07 27.28 -0.35
CA LYS A 277 -19.84 26.46 -0.42
C LYS A 277 -19.85 25.27 0.54
N LEU A 278 -19.18 24.19 0.14
CA LEU A 278 -18.87 22.99 0.91
C LEU A 278 -17.76 23.29 1.92
N SER A 279 -18.13 23.73 3.12
CA SER A 279 -17.16 23.85 4.21
C SER A 279 -16.76 22.47 4.76
N PHE A 280 -15.58 22.38 5.38
CA PHE A 280 -15.15 21.12 5.99
C PHE A 280 -16.19 20.52 6.96
N ALA A 281 -16.85 21.37 7.75
CA ALA A 281 -17.90 20.96 8.68
C ALA A 281 -19.13 20.34 7.97
N LYS A 282 -19.48 20.82 6.76
CA LYS A 282 -20.62 20.31 6.00
C LYS A 282 -20.46 18.86 5.53
N PHE A 283 -19.25 18.30 5.56
CA PHE A 283 -19.03 16.87 5.29
C PHE A 283 -19.45 15.96 6.45
N TYR A 284 -19.83 16.52 7.60
CA TYR A 284 -20.26 15.77 8.77
C TYR A 284 -21.72 16.06 9.15
N THR A 285 -22.34 15.11 9.85
CA THR A 285 -23.66 15.30 10.46
C THR A 285 -23.60 16.27 11.64
N GLU A 286 -24.58 17.17 11.74
CA GLU A 286 -24.72 18.08 12.88
C GLU A 286 -25.53 17.43 14.02
N GLY A 287 -25.15 17.67 15.28
CA GLY A 287 -26.04 17.45 16.45
C GLY A 287 -25.93 16.13 17.21
N GLU A 288 -25.04 15.19 16.85
CA GLU A 288 -24.83 13.92 17.58
C GLU A 288 -23.45 13.85 18.26
N MET A 289 -23.32 13.10 19.38
CA MET A 289 -22.02 12.86 20.03
C MET A 289 -21.02 12.08 19.15
N LYS A 290 -21.49 11.37 18.12
CA LYS A 290 -20.66 10.70 17.12
C LYS A 290 -20.91 11.32 15.76
N THR A 291 -19.92 12.05 15.24
CA THR A 291 -19.99 12.62 13.91
C THR A 291 -19.89 11.50 12.85
N LYS A 292 -20.78 11.55 11.85
CA LYS A 292 -20.76 10.65 10.71
C LYS A 292 -20.54 11.46 9.43
N VAL A 293 -19.80 10.89 8.47
CA VAL A 293 -19.59 11.53 7.17
C VAL A 293 -20.87 11.48 6.32
N ARG A 294 -21.20 12.61 5.71
CA ARG A 294 -22.32 12.81 4.78
C ARG A 294 -21.89 12.38 3.37
N ALA A 295 -22.24 11.15 2.99
CA ALA A 295 -21.83 10.56 1.71
C ALA A 295 -22.29 11.39 0.50
N GLU A 296 -23.46 12.03 0.58
CA GLU A 296 -23.99 12.89 -0.47
C GLU A 296 -23.09 14.10 -0.75
N LYS A 297 -22.46 14.67 0.28
CA LYS A 297 -21.53 15.80 0.14
C LYS A 297 -20.19 15.36 -0.44
N VAL A 298 -19.73 14.15 -0.11
CA VAL A 298 -18.53 13.55 -0.70
C VAL A 298 -18.76 13.26 -2.19
N ALA A 299 -19.90 12.66 -2.55
CA ALA A 299 -20.25 12.39 -3.93
C ALA A 299 -20.37 13.68 -4.76
N GLN A 300 -20.96 14.72 -4.18
CA GLN A 300 -21.03 16.05 -4.79
C GLN A 300 -19.64 16.65 -5.02
N PHE A 301 -18.74 16.63 -4.03
CA PHE A 301 -17.37 17.10 -4.17
C PHE A 301 -16.62 16.39 -5.30
N LEU A 302 -16.71 15.06 -5.37
CA LEU A 302 -16.12 14.25 -6.43
C LEU A 302 -16.73 14.58 -7.81
N GLY A 303 -18.04 14.78 -7.86
CA GLY A 303 -18.77 15.19 -9.07
C GLY A 303 -18.39 16.59 -9.54
N ASN A 304 -18.21 17.56 -8.64
CA ASN A 304 -17.75 18.91 -8.97
C ASN A 304 -16.32 18.91 -9.54
N LEU A 305 -15.49 17.96 -9.10
CA LEU A 305 -14.17 17.70 -9.68
C LEU A 305 -14.26 16.97 -11.04
N GLY A 306 -15.45 16.60 -11.47
CA GLY A 306 -15.73 15.94 -12.74
C GLY A 306 -15.49 14.43 -12.71
N LEU A 307 -15.40 13.80 -11.53
CA LEU A 307 -15.35 12.33 -11.45
C LEU A 307 -16.75 11.73 -11.60
N THR A 308 -16.85 10.71 -12.43
CA THR A 308 -18.02 9.84 -12.50
C THR A 308 -17.78 8.60 -11.64
N PRO A 309 -18.81 8.05 -10.99
CA PRO A 309 -18.72 6.72 -10.41
C PRO A 309 -18.24 5.73 -11.47
N LEU A 310 -17.40 4.79 -11.06
CA LEU A 310 -17.08 3.61 -11.84
C LEU A 310 -18.39 2.86 -12.07
N GLU A 311 -18.81 2.78 -13.33
CA GLU A 311 -19.86 1.86 -13.72
C GLU A 311 -19.34 0.45 -13.43
N GLU A 312 -20.16 -0.36 -12.75
CA GLU A 312 -19.88 -1.79 -12.76
C GLU A 312 -19.87 -2.18 -14.23
N SER A 313 -18.97 -3.06 -14.65
CA SER A 313 -19.24 -3.77 -15.90
C SER A 313 -20.52 -4.54 -15.64
N GLU A 314 -21.66 -3.92 -15.91
CA GLU A 314 -22.97 -4.52 -16.11
C GLU A 314 -22.90 -5.36 -17.39
N GLU A 315 -21.91 -6.25 -17.51
CA GLU A 315 -22.14 -7.43 -18.29
C GLU A 315 -23.23 -8.18 -17.54
N GLU A 316 -24.47 -7.78 -17.73
CA GLU A 316 -25.62 -8.53 -17.32
C GLU A 316 -25.37 -9.97 -17.78
N TYR A 317 -25.51 -10.93 -16.86
CA TYR A 317 -25.25 -12.31 -17.21
C TYR A 317 -26.20 -12.70 -18.34
N ASN A 318 -25.62 -12.98 -19.51
CA ASN A 318 -26.30 -13.12 -20.78
C ASN A 318 -25.86 -14.41 -21.48
N GLY A 319 -25.66 -15.48 -20.70
CA GLY A 319 -25.35 -16.79 -21.26
C GLY A 319 -23.91 -16.93 -21.74
N GLN A 320 -23.01 -16.02 -21.36
CA GLN A 320 -21.60 -16.13 -21.74
C GLN A 320 -21.00 -17.44 -21.20
N VAL A 321 -20.12 -18.05 -22.00
CA VAL A 321 -19.36 -19.24 -21.61
C VAL A 321 -18.41 -18.86 -20.47
N GLU A 322 -18.37 -19.69 -19.42
CA GLU A 322 -17.44 -19.47 -18.31
C GLU A 322 -15.98 -19.46 -18.80
N SER A 323 -15.19 -18.52 -18.26
CA SER A 323 -13.77 -18.42 -18.50
C SER A 323 -13.08 -19.73 -18.14
N THR A 324 -12.30 -20.28 -19.08
CA THR A 324 -11.51 -21.50 -18.88
C THR A 324 -10.14 -21.25 -18.26
N ASP A 325 -9.76 -19.98 -18.06
CA ASP A 325 -8.49 -19.60 -17.46
C ASP A 325 -8.51 -19.81 -15.94
N THR A 326 -7.86 -20.88 -15.51
CA THR A 326 -7.72 -21.28 -14.10
C THR A 326 -6.25 -21.27 -13.65
N SER A 327 -5.35 -20.57 -14.37
CA SER A 327 -3.92 -20.63 -14.08
C SER A 327 -3.52 -19.71 -12.91
N GLU A 328 -2.94 -20.28 -11.85
CA GLU A 328 -2.44 -19.48 -10.71
C GLU A 328 -1.29 -18.54 -11.10
N ASN A 329 -0.55 -18.86 -12.17
CA ASN A 329 0.56 -18.05 -12.67
C ASN A 329 0.10 -16.66 -13.19
N LEU A 330 -1.16 -16.52 -13.61
CA LEU A 330 -1.75 -15.24 -14.02
C LEU A 330 -2.46 -14.52 -12.86
N ARG A 331 -2.55 -15.12 -11.66
CA ARG A 331 -3.25 -14.51 -10.51
C ARG A 331 -2.66 -13.16 -10.09
N ALA A 332 -1.37 -12.93 -10.36
CA ALA A 332 -0.70 -11.66 -10.13
C ALA A 332 -1.18 -10.54 -11.07
N THR A 333 -1.69 -10.87 -12.27
CA THR A 333 -2.20 -9.90 -13.25
C THR A 333 -3.70 -9.64 -13.11
N TRP A 334 -4.41 -10.39 -12.25
CA TRP A 334 -5.84 -10.22 -12.04
C TRP A 334 -6.15 -8.96 -11.22
N SER A 335 -7.28 -8.33 -11.55
CA SER A 335 -7.86 -7.27 -10.75
C SER A 335 -8.24 -7.77 -9.33
N VAL A 336 -8.48 -6.84 -8.41
CA VAL A 336 -8.96 -7.19 -7.06
C VAL A 336 -10.32 -7.89 -7.14
N THR A 337 -11.21 -7.41 -8.02
CA THR A 337 -12.56 -7.98 -8.23
C THR A 337 -12.51 -9.40 -8.76
N GLU A 338 -11.68 -9.68 -9.78
CA GLU A 338 -11.50 -11.04 -10.32
C GLU A 338 -10.98 -12.02 -9.24
N ARG A 339 -10.03 -11.56 -8.41
CA ARG A 339 -9.51 -12.37 -7.29
C ARG A 339 -10.59 -12.67 -6.26
N LYS A 340 -11.43 -11.70 -5.90
CA LYS A 340 -12.55 -11.89 -4.96
C LYS A 340 -13.59 -12.87 -5.50
N ARG A 341 -13.98 -12.74 -6.78
CA ARG A 341 -14.89 -13.68 -7.45
C ARG A 341 -14.34 -15.09 -7.44
N TYR A 342 -13.07 -15.25 -7.82
CA TYR A 342 -12.40 -16.54 -7.82
C TYR A 342 -12.34 -17.17 -6.43
N ASP A 343 -11.94 -16.41 -5.40
CA ASP A 343 -11.85 -16.89 -4.01
C ASP A 343 -13.22 -17.33 -3.48
N PHE A 344 -14.27 -16.56 -3.77
CA PHE A 344 -15.64 -16.90 -3.41
C PHE A 344 -16.09 -18.20 -4.08
N TRP A 345 -15.92 -18.32 -5.40
CA TRP A 345 -16.31 -19.53 -6.13
C TRP A 345 -15.53 -20.76 -5.72
N GLN A 346 -14.22 -20.61 -5.46
CA GLN A 346 -13.38 -21.70 -4.99
C GLN A 346 -13.87 -22.22 -3.63
N ALA A 347 -14.17 -21.32 -2.69
CA ALA A 347 -14.69 -21.69 -1.38
C ALA A 347 -16.10 -22.29 -1.46
N PHE A 348 -17.00 -21.67 -2.24
CA PHE A 348 -18.35 -22.17 -2.46
C PHE A 348 -18.35 -23.59 -3.02
N LEU A 349 -17.60 -23.86 -4.09
CA LEU A 349 -17.57 -25.18 -4.71
C LEU A 349 -16.94 -26.24 -3.78
N ALA A 350 -15.91 -25.89 -3.01
CA ALA A 350 -15.33 -26.79 -2.02
C ALA A 350 -16.33 -27.14 -0.88
N TYR A 351 -17.21 -26.21 -0.54
CA TYR A 351 -18.25 -26.40 0.47
C TYR A 351 -19.45 -27.16 -0.10
N ALA A 352 -20.00 -26.74 -1.23
CA ALA A 352 -21.21 -27.29 -1.84
C ALA A 352 -21.08 -28.76 -2.25
N GLN A 353 -19.90 -29.20 -2.65
CA GLN A 353 -19.64 -30.62 -2.99
C GLN A 353 -19.72 -31.58 -1.79
N LYS A 354 -19.84 -31.06 -0.56
CA LYS A 354 -20.10 -31.85 0.65
C LYS A 354 -21.59 -32.15 0.86
N ASN A 355 -22.48 -31.41 0.20
CA ASN A 355 -23.92 -31.68 0.22
C ASN A 355 -24.25 -32.75 -0.83
N ASP A 356 -24.77 -33.90 -0.39
CA ASP A 356 -25.01 -35.07 -1.26
C ASP A 356 -26.01 -34.79 -2.38
N GLU A 357 -27.05 -34.00 -2.10
CA GLU A 357 -28.07 -33.65 -3.08
C GLU A 357 -27.53 -32.68 -4.13
N PHE A 358 -26.83 -31.63 -3.70
CA PHE A 358 -26.15 -30.69 -4.60
C PHE A 358 -25.14 -31.42 -5.48
N LYS A 359 -24.35 -32.32 -4.91
CA LYS A 359 -23.38 -33.14 -5.66
C LYS A 359 -24.07 -34.07 -6.66
N THR A 360 -25.23 -34.62 -6.31
CA THR A 360 -25.98 -35.51 -7.22
C THR A 360 -26.42 -34.78 -8.48
N TYR A 361 -26.90 -33.54 -8.35
CA TYR A 361 -27.43 -32.78 -9.49
C TYR A 361 -26.40 -31.88 -10.18
N PHE A 362 -25.41 -31.37 -9.43
CA PHE A 362 -24.47 -30.34 -9.89
C PHE A 362 -23.00 -30.71 -9.65
N GLY A 363 -22.70 -31.98 -9.33
CA GLY A 363 -21.35 -32.48 -9.05
C GLY A 363 -20.34 -32.39 -10.20
N GLY A 364 -20.80 -32.13 -11.42
CA GLY A 364 -19.95 -31.87 -12.60
C GLY A 364 -19.23 -30.52 -12.55
N THR A 365 -19.77 -29.53 -11.84
CA THR A 365 -19.21 -28.17 -11.75
C THR A 365 -18.15 -28.11 -10.65
N LYS A 366 -16.87 -28.24 -11.02
CA LYS A 366 -15.74 -28.34 -10.05
C LYS A 366 -14.69 -27.23 -10.14
N LYS A 367 -14.63 -26.51 -11.25
CA LYS A 367 -13.59 -25.48 -11.45
C LYS A 367 -14.14 -24.11 -11.09
N ALA A 368 -13.43 -23.36 -10.24
CA ALA A 368 -13.71 -21.96 -10.00
C ALA A 368 -13.25 -21.12 -11.20
N GLY A 369 -13.94 -20.01 -11.47
CA GLY A 369 -13.60 -19.05 -12.51
C GLY A 369 -13.51 -17.64 -11.93
N LYS A 370 -13.11 -16.68 -12.77
CA LYS A 370 -13.04 -15.25 -12.41
C LYS A 370 -14.34 -14.48 -12.71
N ASP A 371 -15.27 -15.15 -13.36
CA ASP A 371 -16.54 -14.56 -13.78
C ASP A 371 -17.42 -14.24 -12.59
N HIS A 372 -18.30 -13.26 -12.77
CA HIS A 372 -19.25 -12.88 -11.74
C HIS A 372 -20.48 -13.81 -11.72
N TRP A 373 -20.57 -14.82 -12.59
CA TRP A 373 -21.63 -15.82 -12.58
C TRP A 373 -21.08 -17.25 -12.46
N LYS A 374 -21.97 -18.20 -12.14
CA LYS A 374 -21.70 -19.62 -12.17
C LYS A 374 -22.91 -20.42 -12.62
N ASN A 375 -22.70 -21.32 -13.59
CA ASN A 375 -23.77 -22.11 -14.20
C ASN A 375 -23.82 -23.54 -13.65
N PHE A 376 -25.05 -24.01 -13.45
CA PHE A 376 -25.37 -25.33 -12.95
C PHE A 376 -26.41 -25.98 -13.87
N TYR A 377 -25.93 -26.83 -14.78
CA TYR A 377 -26.73 -27.47 -15.81
C TYR A 377 -27.75 -28.46 -15.23
N VAL A 378 -28.98 -28.43 -15.74
CA VAL A 378 -30.06 -29.32 -15.32
C VAL A 378 -30.30 -30.38 -16.40
N SER A 379 -30.03 -31.64 -16.09
CA SER A 379 -30.19 -32.74 -17.05
C SER A 379 -31.64 -32.90 -17.49
N GLY A 380 -31.88 -32.86 -18.81
CA GLY A 380 -33.21 -33.05 -19.40
C GLY A 380 -34.10 -31.81 -19.39
N ALA A 381 -33.56 -30.64 -19.02
CA ALA A 381 -34.23 -29.35 -19.15
C ALA A 381 -33.54 -28.50 -20.24
N ASP A 382 -34.27 -27.54 -20.78
CA ASP A 382 -33.79 -26.55 -21.75
C ASP A 382 -33.30 -25.25 -21.11
N PHE A 383 -33.20 -25.24 -19.78
CA PHE A 383 -32.64 -24.18 -18.95
C PHE A 383 -31.57 -24.73 -18.01
N TYR A 384 -30.80 -23.82 -17.41
CA TYR A 384 -29.89 -24.13 -16.32
C TYR A 384 -30.06 -23.13 -15.17
N MET A 385 -29.53 -23.47 -14.00
CA MET A 385 -29.49 -22.53 -12.88
C MET A 385 -28.23 -21.70 -12.98
N SER A 386 -28.32 -20.40 -12.75
CA SER A 386 -27.16 -19.50 -12.68
C SER A 386 -27.17 -18.71 -11.39
N VAL A 387 -26.00 -18.57 -10.77
CA VAL A 387 -25.79 -17.72 -9.59
C VAL A 387 -24.89 -16.58 -10.00
N VAL A 388 -25.35 -15.35 -9.83
CA VAL A 388 -24.65 -14.13 -10.23
C VAL A 388 -24.29 -13.33 -8.98
N LEU A 389 -22.99 -13.05 -8.80
CA LEU A 389 -22.44 -12.24 -7.72
C LEU A 389 -22.47 -10.76 -8.12
N LYS A 390 -23.20 -9.96 -7.36
CA LYS A 390 -23.20 -8.50 -7.46
C LYS A 390 -22.42 -7.93 -6.29
N LEU A 391 -21.09 -7.97 -6.41
CA LEU A 391 -20.15 -7.65 -5.33
C LEU A 391 -20.35 -6.22 -4.80
N TRP A 392 -20.63 -5.25 -5.68
CA TRP A 392 -20.76 -3.85 -5.30
C TRP A 392 -22.15 -3.53 -4.73
N GLU A 393 -23.18 -4.18 -5.25
CA GLU A 393 -24.55 -4.08 -4.74
C GLU A 393 -24.80 -4.89 -3.46
N ARG A 394 -23.79 -5.64 -2.98
CA ARG A 394 -23.92 -6.54 -1.82
C ARG A 394 -25.11 -7.49 -1.98
N ALA A 395 -25.21 -8.09 -3.17
CA ALA A 395 -26.33 -8.96 -3.51
C ALA A 395 -25.88 -10.19 -4.32
N ILE A 396 -26.71 -11.22 -4.31
CA ILE A 396 -26.64 -12.33 -5.25
C ILE A 396 -27.95 -12.41 -6.03
N ALA A 397 -27.87 -12.82 -7.29
CA ALA A 397 -29.04 -13.15 -8.10
C ALA A 397 -29.02 -14.63 -8.46
N LEU A 398 -30.08 -15.34 -8.06
CA LEU A 398 -30.35 -16.74 -8.38
C LEU A 398 -31.27 -16.76 -9.60
N GLN A 399 -30.87 -17.45 -10.66
CA GLN A 399 -31.53 -17.37 -11.95
C GLN A 399 -31.88 -18.74 -12.51
N VAL A 400 -33.07 -18.87 -13.09
CA VAL A 400 -33.36 -19.87 -14.13
C VAL A 400 -33.06 -19.20 -15.46
N TYR A 401 -32.05 -19.71 -16.17
CA TYR A 401 -31.55 -19.09 -17.39
C TYR A 401 -31.83 -19.98 -18.61
N PHE A 402 -32.39 -19.36 -19.65
CA PHE A 402 -32.67 -19.96 -20.95
C PHE A 402 -31.74 -19.33 -22.00
N ASP A 403 -30.77 -20.10 -22.50
CA ASP A 403 -29.89 -19.69 -23.62
C ASP A 403 -30.68 -19.29 -24.87
N ARG A 404 -31.86 -19.90 -25.02
CA ARG A 404 -32.86 -19.51 -26.01
C ARG A 404 -34.23 -19.50 -25.37
N THR A 405 -35.04 -18.48 -25.63
CA THR A 405 -36.45 -18.46 -25.22
C THR A 405 -37.17 -19.62 -25.92
N THR A 406 -37.70 -20.54 -25.13
CA THR A 406 -38.40 -21.75 -25.59
C THR A 406 -39.87 -21.74 -25.18
N ASP A 407 -40.64 -22.66 -25.75
CA ASP A 407 -42.03 -22.92 -25.32
C ASP A 407 -42.11 -23.26 -23.83
N THR A 408 -41.05 -23.85 -23.25
CA THR A 408 -40.96 -24.14 -21.81
C THR A 408 -41.00 -22.86 -20.97
N TYR A 409 -40.29 -21.80 -21.38
CA TYR A 409 -40.35 -20.51 -20.67
C TYR A 409 -41.77 -19.94 -20.67
N TYR A 410 -42.44 -19.92 -21.84
CA TYR A 410 -43.81 -19.43 -21.93
C TYR A 410 -44.79 -20.32 -21.17
N HIS A 411 -44.58 -21.64 -21.16
CA HIS A 411 -45.39 -22.57 -20.38
C HIS A 411 -45.27 -22.26 -18.87
N LEU A 412 -44.05 -22.14 -18.36
CA LEU A 412 -43.78 -21.74 -16.96
C LEU A 412 -44.40 -20.38 -16.63
N ALA A 413 -44.36 -19.42 -17.56
CA ALA A 413 -44.97 -18.11 -17.37
C ALA A 413 -46.49 -18.18 -17.22
N THR A 414 -47.18 -19.17 -17.82
CA THR A 414 -48.63 -19.37 -17.60
C THR A 414 -48.94 -19.88 -16.19
N GLN A 415 -47.97 -20.51 -15.53
CA GLN A 415 -48.05 -21.06 -14.16
C GLN A 415 -47.30 -20.20 -13.13
N LYS A 416 -47.01 -18.93 -13.47
CA LYS A 416 -46.22 -18.02 -12.63
C LYS A 416 -46.73 -17.94 -11.19
N LYS A 417 -48.05 -17.81 -11.00
CA LYS A 417 -48.64 -17.62 -9.68
C LYS A 417 -48.48 -18.85 -8.79
N GLU A 418 -48.65 -20.03 -9.39
CA GLU A 418 -48.51 -21.31 -8.73
C GLU A 418 -47.05 -21.56 -8.32
N ILE A 419 -46.11 -21.24 -9.21
CA ILE A 419 -44.67 -21.34 -8.95
C ILE A 419 -44.25 -20.39 -7.82
N GLU A 420 -44.64 -19.12 -7.88
CA GLU A 420 -44.31 -18.12 -6.85
C GLU A 420 -44.93 -18.47 -5.49
N ALA A 421 -46.14 -19.03 -5.47
CA ALA A 421 -46.78 -19.53 -4.26
C ALA A 421 -46.03 -20.73 -3.64
N GLU A 422 -45.58 -21.69 -4.46
CA GLU A 422 -44.83 -22.86 -3.98
C GLU A 422 -43.40 -22.52 -3.54
N MET A 423 -42.79 -21.50 -4.15
CA MET A 423 -41.46 -21.00 -3.78
C MET A 423 -41.47 -20.00 -2.61
N GLU A 424 -42.65 -19.53 -2.21
CA GLU A 424 -42.84 -18.51 -1.17
C GLU A 424 -41.98 -17.25 -1.44
N THR A 425 -41.85 -16.90 -2.72
CA THR A 425 -41.02 -15.76 -3.17
C THR A 425 -41.55 -15.24 -4.50
N THR A 426 -41.20 -14.00 -4.84
CA THR A 426 -41.53 -13.38 -6.12
C THR A 426 -40.32 -13.41 -7.04
N TYR A 427 -40.54 -13.69 -8.32
CA TYR A 427 -39.47 -13.68 -9.32
C TYR A 427 -39.64 -12.51 -10.28
N GLU A 428 -38.50 -11.98 -10.73
CA GLU A 428 -38.46 -11.11 -11.90
C GLU A 428 -38.37 -11.98 -13.15
N TRP A 429 -39.41 -11.94 -13.98
CA TRP A 429 -39.48 -12.68 -15.24
C TRP A 429 -39.10 -11.74 -16.37
N ARG A 430 -38.02 -12.07 -17.09
CA ARG A 430 -37.46 -11.20 -18.12
C ARG A 430 -37.24 -11.99 -19.40
N GLU A 431 -37.75 -11.44 -20.49
CA GLU A 431 -37.41 -11.86 -21.84
C GLU A 431 -36.39 -10.87 -22.40
N ASN A 432 -35.37 -11.36 -23.11
CA ASN A 432 -34.39 -10.54 -23.78
C ASN A 432 -34.50 -10.77 -25.30
N PRO A 433 -35.35 -9.99 -26.01
CA PRO A 433 -35.65 -10.22 -27.43
C PRO A 433 -34.44 -10.11 -28.34
N GLU A 434 -33.48 -9.25 -28.00
CA GLU A 434 -32.28 -9.04 -28.82
C GLU A 434 -31.35 -10.25 -28.80
N LYS A 435 -31.23 -10.90 -27.63
CA LYS A 435 -30.37 -12.08 -27.43
C LYS A 435 -31.10 -13.40 -27.57
N LYS A 436 -32.43 -13.33 -27.74
CA LYS A 436 -33.34 -14.47 -27.77
C LYS A 436 -33.23 -15.33 -26.52
N SER A 437 -32.87 -14.78 -25.36
CA SER A 437 -32.73 -15.50 -24.10
C SER A 437 -33.84 -15.08 -23.12
N SER A 438 -34.10 -15.90 -22.11
CA SER A 438 -35.04 -15.54 -21.03
C SER A 438 -34.46 -15.89 -19.66
N THR A 439 -34.87 -15.12 -18.66
CA THR A 439 -34.41 -15.29 -17.28
C THR A 439 -35.55 -15.14 -16.27
N ILE A 440 -35.47 -15.92 -15.20
CA ILE A 440 -36.36 -15.83 -14.05
C ILE A 440 -35.46 -15.64 -12.83
N ILE A 441 -35.54 -14.49 -12.16
CA ILE A 441 -34.53 -14.01 -11.23
C ILE A 441 -35.11 -13.84 -9.83
N GLU A 442 -34.45 -14.44 -8.83
CA GLU A 442 -34.62 -14.14 -7.40
C GLU A 442 -33.38 -13.40 -6.91
N ARG A 443 -33.57 -12.17 -6.43
CA ARG A 443 -32.50 -11.34 -5.89
C ARG A 443 -32.48 -11.45 -4.37
N VAL A 444 -31.28 -11.65 -3.83
CA VAL A 444 -31.03 -11.60 -2.38
C VAL A 444 -30.02 -10.50 -2.09
N ASP A 445 -30.46 -9.49 -1.34
CA ASP A 445 -29.63 -8.37 -0.91
C ASP A 445 -28.92 -8.64 0.44
N ASN A 446 -28.12 -7.67 0.89
CA ASN A 446 -27.39 -7.67 2.17
C ASN A 446 -26.34 -8.78 2.33
N ILE A 447 -25.70 -9.16 1.22
CA ILE A 447 -24.59 -10.12 1.19
C ILE A 447 -23.26 -9.41 1.44
N ASP A 448 -22.55 -9.83 2.49
CA ASP A 448 -21.17 -9.41 2.71
C ASP A 448 -20.18 -10.43 2.11
N PHE A 449 -19.52 -10.03 1.03
CA PHE A 449 -18.53 -10.87 0.37
C PHE A 449 -17.14 -10.83 1.02
N GLU A 450 -16.88 -9.87 1.91
CA GLU A 450 -15.60 -9.74 2.59
C GLU A 450 -15.57 -10.53 3.92
N ASP A 451 -16.74 -10.76 4.51
CA ASP A 451 -16.88 -11.51 5.76
C ASP A 451 -16.82 -13.03 5.51
N LYS A 452 -15.59 -13.55 5.48
CA LYS A 452 -15.32 -14.98 5.26
C LYS A 452 -15.85 -15.88 6.37
N GLU A 453 -16.09 -15.36 7.58
CA GLU A 453 -16.64 -16.16 8.68
C GLU A 453 -18.11 -16.52 8.41
N HIS A 454 -18.84 -15.62 7.76
CA HIS A 454 -20.26 -15.78 7.43
C HIS A 454 -20.51 -16.35 6.02
N TRP A 455 -19.46 -16.69 5.26
CA TRP A 455 -19.60 -17.30 3.94
C TRP A 455 -20.40 -18.61 3.96
N THR A 456 -20.30 -19.40 5.03
CA THR A 456 -21.05 -20.66 5.16
C THR A 456 -22.57 -20.43 5.11
N THR A 457 -23.08 -19.40 5.78
CA THR A 457 -24.49 -19.01 5.72
C THR A 457 -24.94 -18.63 4.31
N ILE A 458 -24.09 -17.88 3.58
CA ILE A 458 -24.36 -17.50 2.19
C ILE A 458 -24.37 -18.74 1.28
N PHE A 459 -23.43 -19.68 1.50
CA PHE A 459 -23.35 -20.90 0.72
C PHE A 459 -24.55 -21.81 0.95
N ASP A 460 -24.98 -21.99 2.20
CA ASP A 460 -26.18 -22.77 2.55
C ASP A 460 -27.44 -22.18 1.89
N LEU A 461 -27.55 -20.84 1.87
CA LEU A 461 -28.63 -20.14 1.18
C LEU A 461 -28.63 -20.44 -0.32
N ILE A 462 -27.47 -20.29 -0.99
CA ILE A 462 -27.33 -20.56 -2.44
C ILE A 462 -27.69 -22.02 -2.73
N ILE A 463 -27.16 -22.98 -1.98
CA ILE A 463 -27.41 -24.41 -2.17
C ILE A 463 -28.91 -24.71 -2.03
N THR A 464 -29.51 -24.28 -0.92
CA THR A 464 -30.91 -24.56 -0.59
C THR A 464 -31.85 -23.96 -1.64
N ARG A 465 -31.63 -22.70 -2.02
CA ARG A 465 -32.46 -22.02 -3.02
C ARG A 465 -32.27 -22.61 -4.42
N THR A 466 -31.04 -22.89 -4.84
CA THR A 466 -30.76 -23.45 -6.18
C THR A 466 -31.35 -24.86 -6.33
N LEU A 467 -31.27 -25.70 -5.30
CA LEU A 467 -31.89 -27.03 -5.30
C LEU A 467 -33.42 -26.95 -5.37
N ARG A 468 -34.02 -26.07 -4.56
CA ARG A 468 -35.47 -25.87 -4.56
C ARG A 468 -35.98 -25.30 -5.88
N MET A 469 -35.27 -24.32 -6.46
CA MET A 469 -35.55 -23.81 -7.80
C MET A 469 -35.50 -24.94 -8.83
N ARG A 470 -34.44 -25.76 -8.83
CA ARG A 470 -34.36 -26.93 -9.72
C ARG A 470 -35.58 -27.83 -9.59
N GLU A 471 -35.95 -28.23 -8.37
CA GLU A 471 -37.07 -29.13 -8.14
C GLU A 471 -38.38 -28.57 -8.69
N VAL A 472 -38.72 -27.33 -8.33
CA VAL A 472 -39.98 -26.69 -8.72
C VAL A 472 -40.00 -26.41 -10.22
N PHE A 473 -38.97 -25.77 -10.79
CA PHE A 473 -38.99 -25.44 -12.20
C PHE A 473 -38.95 -26.69 -13.10
N VAL A 474 -38.29 -27.79 -12.69
CA VAL A 474 -38.34 -29.08 -13.43
C VAL A 474 -39.71 -29.76 -13.29
N LYS A 475 -40.40 -29.59 -12.16
CA LYS A 475 -41.77 -30.10 -11.97
C LYS A 475 -42.74 -29.40 -12.92
N TYR A 476 -42.69 -28.07 -12.99
CA TYR A 476 -43.58 -27.27 -13.84
C TYR A 476 -43.14 -27.20 -15.30
N SER A 477 -41.92 -27.60 -15.65
CA SER A 477 -41.47 -27.65 -17.06
C SER A 477 -41.99 -28.88 -17.83
N LYS A 478 -42.54 -29.87 -17.14
CA LYS A 478 -43.09 -31.09 -17.77
C LYS A 478 -44.53 -30.83 -18.22
N GLN A 479 -44.76 -30.88 -19.53
CA GLN A 479 -46.09 -30.84 -20.15
C GLN A 479 -46.95 -32.04 -19.74
#